data_AF-A0A067Q7C9-F1
#
_entry.id   AF-A0A067Q7C9-F1
#
_cell.length_a   1.000
_cell.length_b   1.000
_cell.length_c   1.000
_cell.angle_alpha   90.00
_cell.angle_beta   90.00
_cell.angle_gamma   90.00
#
_symmetry.space_group_name_H-M   'P 1'
#
loop_
_entity.id
_entity.type
_entity.pdbx_description
1 polymer ?
#
loop_
_entity_poly.entity_id
_entity_poly.type
_entity_poly.pdbx_seq_one_letter_code
_entity_poly.pdbx_strand_id
1 'polypeptide(L)'
;MPSPPRWLAALQKTIAEHSKDNVFQIASLDSNNIPHVRSQIYRTTLTPKLHPSLPIFISSTDIRTPKVSQIIFNPSNPGSKVEVCWWIDPAKEQFRIQARAFIIPSPSHPAHEKLDVQAGKGLYALVKEDKVDLEDLRRDTFNSMSSHMKASWCRPQPGSVLKGGYEESKSWPEKVPKIGEAETDEDKKNLEMALGNFALVALEPEEVDYVELGIVPNRRRRFVRKGEDWTEEYVVP
;
A
#
# COMPACT_ATOMS: atom_id res chain seq x y z
N MET A 1 -5.03 11.41 -26.30
CA MET A 1 -5.47 10.35 -25.38
C MET A 1 -4.57 10.40 -24.16
N PRO A 2 -5.09 10.24 -22.93
CA PRO A 2 -4.26 10.18 -21.73
C PRO A 2 -3.26 9.02 -21.87
N SER A 3 -2.03 9.21 -21.41
CA SER A 3 -0.99 8.17 -21.42
C SER A 3 -0.53 7.87 -19.99
N PRO A 4 0.03 6.68 -19.72
CA PRO A 4 0.71 6.42 -18.47
C PRO A 4 1.76 7.49 -18.18
N PRO A 5 1.92 7.92 -16.92
CA PRO A 5 2.87 8.96 -16.61
C PRO A 5 4.30 8.43 -16.75
N ARG A 6 5.22 9.26 -17.25
CA ARG A 6 6.60 8.85 -17.54
C ARG A 6 7.34 8.32 -16.32
N TRP A 7 7.05 8.86 -15.13
CA TRP A 7 7.62 8.39 -13.87
C TRP A 7 7.22 6.94 -13.56
N LEU A 8 6.01 6.51 -13.95
CA LEU A 8 5.55 5.14 -13.72
C LEU A 8 6.33 4.16 -14.59
N ALA A 9 6.56 4.50 -15.85
CA ALA A 9 7.38 3.69 -16.75
C ALA A 9 8.82 3.55 -16.23
N ALA A 10 9.39 4.63 -15.69
CA ALA A 10 10.71 4.60 -15.04
C ALA A 10 10.68 3.64 -13.84
N LEU A 11 9.77 3.84 -12.88
CA LEU A 11 9.66 2.97 -11.71
C LEU A 11 9.44 1.50 -12.09
N GLN A 12 8.53 1.22 -13.03
CA GLN A 12 8.23 -0.14 -13.47
C GLN A 12 9.44 -0.83 -14.12
N LYS A 13 10.23 -0.08 -14.90
CA LYS A 13 11.50 -0.58 -15.42
C LYS A 13 12.45 -0.92 -14.28
N THR A 14 12.66 -0.01 -13.35
CA THR A 14 13.62 -0.17 -12.25
C THR A 14 13.23 -1.35 -11.34
N ILE A 15 11.96 -1.51 -10.99
CA ILE A 15 11.50 -2.66 -10.19
C ILE A 15 11.50 -3.98 -10.97
N ALA A 16 11.36 -3.96 -12.30
CA ALA A 16 11.46 -5.18 -13.10
C ALA A 16 12.91 -5.70 -13.16
N GLU A 17 13.88 -4.78 -13.32
CA GLU A 17 15.31 -5.07 -13.29
C GLU A 17 15.78 -5.48 -11.88
N HIS A 18 15.10 -4.99 -10.83
CA HIS A 18 15.45 -5.21 -9.43
C HIS A 18 14.26 -5.75 -8.61
N SER A 19 13.64 -6.83 -9.08
CA SER A 19 12.38 -7.40 -8.52
C SER A 19 12.38 -7.77 -7.04
N LYS A 20 13.56 -7.86 -6.40
CA LYS A 20 13.69 -8.08 -4.95
C LYS A 20 13.51 -6.80 -4.13
N ASP A 21 13.65 -5.62 -4.75
CA ASP A 21 13.58 -4.31 -4.10
C ASP A 21 12.14 -3.75 -4.11
N ASN A 22 11.20 -4.56 -3.64
CA ASN A 22 9.77 -4.21 -3.56
C ASN A 22 9.35 -3.58 -2.22
N VAL A 23 10.32 -3.11 -1.43
CA VAL A 23 10.10 -2.51 -0.13
C VAL A 23 10.25 -1.00 -0.23
N PHE A 24 9.24 -0.26 0.19
CA PHE A 24 9.29 1.20 0.30
C PHE A 24 8.97 1.65 1.73
N GLN A 25 9.34 2.87 2.07
CA GLN A 25 8.95 3.51 3.33
C GLN A 25 7.71 4.37 3.11
N ILE A 26 6.77 4.34 4.05
CA ILE A 26 5.58 5.20 4.04
C ILE A 26 5.54 6.07 5.30
N ALA A 27 5.52 7.38 5.09
CA ALA A 27 5.34 8.39 6.12
C ALA A 27 3.86 8.78 6.25
N SER A 28 3.38 8.87 7.48
CA SER A 28 2.05 9.37 7.83
C SER A 28 2.14 10.27 9.06
N LEU A 29 1.09 11.06 9.31
CA LEU A 29 0.97 11.91 10.49
C LEU A 29 -0.07 11.32 11.45
N ASP A 30 0.18 11.44 12.76
CA ASP A 30 -0.89 11.23 13.75
C ASP A 30 -1.71 12.51 14.00
N SER A 31 -2.69 12.42 14.91
CA SER A 31 -3.58 13.54 15.24
C SER A 31 -2.85 14.74 15.86
N ASN A 32 -1.63 14.55 16.38
CA ASN A 32 -0.79 15.60 16.94
C ASN A 32 0.21 16.14 15.91
N ASN A 33 0.08 15.76 14.63
CA ASN A 33 1.00 16.09 13.55
C ASN A 33 2.42 15.56 13.75
N ILE A 34 2.58 14.49 14.53
CA ILE A 34 3.87 13.82 14.68
C ILE A 34 4.05 12.85 13.51
N PRO A 35 5.20 12.88 12.81
CA PRO A 35 5.47 11.97 11.71
C PRO A 35 5.80 10.57 12.20
N HIS A 36 5.29 9.58 11.49
CA HIS A 36 5.56 8.16 11.70
C HIS A 36 5.97 7.52 10.38
N VAL A 37 7.02 6.71 10.39
CA VAL A 37 7.54 6.04 9.19
C VAL A 37 7.71 4.54 9.45
N ARG A 38 7.51 3.73 8.42
CA ARG A 38 7.74 2.28 8.43
C ARG A 38 7.89 1.75 7.01
N SER A 39 8.49 0.57 6.89
CA SER A 39 8.54 -0.18 5.64
C SER A 39 7.20 -0.84 5.30
N GLN A 40 6.87 -0.88 4.01
CA GLN A 40 5.75 -1.61 3.42
C GLN A 40 6.19 -2.33 2.15
N ILE A 41 5.46 -3.37 1.81
CA ILE A 41 5.72 -4.18 0.61
C ILE A 41 4.80 -3.71 -0.51
N TYR A 42 5.37 -3.33 -1.64
CA TYR A 42 4.64 -3.13 -2.89
C TYR A 42 4.11 -4.48 -3.39
N ARG A 43 2.80 -4.55 -3.67
CA ARG A 43 2.14 -5.76 -4.16
C ARG A 43 1.91 -5.70 -5.66
N THR A 44 1.28 -4.63 -6.14
CA THR A 44 0.97 -4.45 -7.56
C THR A 44 0.61 -2.99 -7.86
N THR A 45 0.52 -2.67 -9.15
CA THR A 45 -0.08 -1.43 -9.65
C THR A 45 -1.33 -1.77 -10.42
N LEU A 46 -2.43 -1.06 -10.13
CA LEU A 46 -3.66 -1.09 -10.91
C LEU A 46 -3.79 0.23 -11.66
N THR A 47 -4.16 0.16 -12.93
CA THR A 47 -4.31 1.35 -13.78
C THR A 47 -5.68 1.30 -14.44
N PRO A 48 -6.55 2.31 -14.23
CA PRO A 48 -7.84 2.35 -14.88
C PRO A 48 -7.70 2.36 -16.41
N LYS A 49 -8.48 1.56 -17.13
CA LYS A 49 -8.35 1.38 -18.59
C LYS A 49 -8.53 2.68 -19.36
N LEU A 50 -9.51 3.49 -18.96
CA LEU A 50 -9.81 4.77 -19.59
C LEU A 50 -8.97 5.93 -19.06
N HIS A 51 -8.32 5.75 -17.90
CA HIS A 51 -7.52 6.77 -17.23
C HIS A 51 -6.10 6.26 -16.92
N PRO A 52 -5.29 5.96 -17.95
CA PRO A 52 -3.95 5.41 -17.77
C PRO A 52 -2.99 6.33 -17.00
N SER A 53 -3.32 7.61 -16.87
CA SER A 53 -2.57 8.59 -16.08
C SER A 53 -2.85 8.53 -14.57
N LEU A 54 -3.76 7.67 -14.10
CA LEU A 54 -4.16 7.57 -12.69
C LEU A 54 -3.79 6.19 -12.09
N PRO A 55 -2.50 5.80 -12.07
CA PRO A 55 -2.10 4.53 -11.49
C PRO A 55 -2.36 4.50 -9.97
N ILE A 56 -2.66 3.32 -9.45
CA ILE A 56 -2.86 3.06 -8.02
C ILE A 56 -1.92 1.96 -7.56
N PHE A 57 -1.15 2.25 -6.53
CA PHE A 57 -0.28 1.26 -5.91
C PHE A 57 -1.01 0.53 -4.80
N ILE A 58 -0.86 -0.78 -4.79
CA ILE A 58 -1.44 -1.64 -3.79
C ILE A 58 -0.33 -2.13 -2.86
N SER A 59 -0.52 -1.89 -1.58
CA SER A 59 0.18 -2.56 -0.49
C SER A 59 -0.81 -3.29 0.42
N SER A 60 -0.32 -3.93 1.47
CA SER A 60 -1.11 -4.69 2.43
C SER A 60 -0.73 -4.30 3.85
N THR A 61 -1.69 -4.34 4.77
CA THR A 61 -1.43 -4.08 6.18
C THR A 61 -2.35 -4.87 7.11
N ASP A 62 -2.07 -4.79 8.41
CA ASP A 62 -2.98 -5.23 9.45
C ASP A 62 -3.84 -4.03 9.88
N ILE A 63 -5.15 -4.20 9.83
CA ILE A 63 -6.14 -3.14 10.09
C ILE A 63 -6.02 -2.54 11.50
N ARG A 64 -5.41 -3.29 12.44
CA ARG A 64 -5.24 -2.91 13.85
C ARG A 64 -3.99 -2.04 14.09
N THR A 65 -3.18 -1.81 13.06
CA THR A 65 -1.92 -1.06 13.20
C THR A 65 -2.16 0.45 13.32
N PRO A 66 -1.32 1.19 14.08
CA PRO A 66 -1.50 2.63 14.27
C PRO A 66 -1.56 3.45 12.98
N LYS A 67 -0.88 3.01 11.91
CA LYS A 67 -0.89 3.70 10.62
C LYS A 67 -2.30 3.79 10.02
N VAL A 68 -3.18 2.84 10.29
CA VAL A 68 -4.57 2.88 9.82
C VAL A 68 -5.26 4.07 10.43
N SER A 69 -5.18 4.24 11.75
CA SER A 69 -5.77 5.41 12.41
C SER A 69 -5.14 6.73 11.98
N GLN A 70 -3.82 6.73 11.74
CA GLN A 70 -3.11 7.90 11.20
C GLN A 70 -3.59 8.29 9.78
N ILE A 71 -4.07 7.32 8.99
CA ILE A 71 -4.53 7.56 7.61
C ILE A 71 -6.02 7.91 7.56
N ILE A 72 -6.91 7.12 8.20
CA ILE A 72 -8.37 7.25 8.02
C ILE A 72 -9.12 7.85 9.22
N PHE A 73 -8.45 8.07 10.35
CA PHE A 73 -9.06 8.65 11.56
C PHE A 73 -8.33 9.91 12.04
N ASN A 74 -7.44 10.48 11.23
CA ASN A 74 -6.69 11.67 11.58
C ASN A 74 -7.42 12.96 11.13
N PRO A 75 -8.01 13.75 12.04
CA PRO A 75 -8.70 14.99 11.67
C PRO A 75 -7.75 16.06 11.11
N SER A 76 -6.47 16.03 11.47
CA SER A 76 -5.44 16.94 10.95
C SER A 76 -4.96 16.55 9.55
N ASN A 77 -5.41 15.40 9.02
CA ASN A 77 -5.10 14.90 7.68
C ASN A 77 -6.39 14.45 6.94
N PRO A 78 -7.34 15.36 6.68
CA PRO A 78 -8.63 15.00 6.06
C PRO A 78 -8.48 14.48 4.61
N GLY A 79 -7.32 14.71 3.99
CA GLY A 79 -6.98 14.20 2.67
C GLY A 79 -6.34 12.81 2.66
N SER A 80 -6.17 12.16 3.82
CA SER A 80 -5.47 10.88 3.96
C SER A 80 -4.11 10.88 3.26
N LYS A 81 -3.40 12.02 3.33
CA LYS A 81 -2.13 12.23 2.64
C LYS A 81 -1.01 11.45 3.30
N VAL A 82 -0.18 10.84 2.47
CA VAL A 82 1.04 10.13 2.87
C VAL A 82 2.15 10.46 1.89
N GLU A 83 3.39 10.25 2.30
CA GLU A 83 4.55 10.30 1.40
C GLU A 83 5.25 8.93 1.43
N VAL A 84 5.47 8.37 0.26
CA VAL A 84 6.31 7.18 0.06
C VAL A 84 7.72 7.64 -0.29
N CYS A 85 8.72 6.97 0.28
CA CYS A 85 10.10 7.04 -0.18
C CYS A 85 10.53 5.64 -0.60
N TRP A 86 11.01 5.49 -1.83
CA TRP A 86 11.46 4.23 -2.38
C TRP A 86 12.85 4.39 -2.97
N TRP A 87 13.84 3.94 -2.21
CA TRP A 87 15.22 3.83 -2.65
C TRP A 87 15.46 2.46 -3.28
N ILE A 88 15.95 2.44 -4.52
CA ILE A 88 16.32 1.20 -5.22
C ILE A 88 17.84 1.19 -5.36
N ASP A 89 18.49 0.52 -4.40
CA ASP A 89 19.94 0.60 -4.21
C ASP A 89 20.75 0.17 -5.45
N PRO A 90 20.42 -0.92 -6.17
CA PRO A 90 21.19 -1.33 -7.34
C PRO A 90 21.18 -0.28 -8.46
N ALA A 91 20.05 0.42 -8.66
CA ALA A 91 19.90 1.46 -9.68
C ALA A 91 20.42 2.83 -9.23
N LYS A 92 20.63 3.03 -7.91
CA LYS A 92 20.90 4.33 -7.29
C LYS A 92 19.81 5.36 -7.66
N GLU A 93 18.57 4.91 -7.63
CA GLU A 93 17.38 5.69 -7.96
C GLU A 93 16.48 5.85 -6.74
N GLN A 94 15.85 7.03 -6.60
CA GLN A 94 14.89 7.31 -5.54
C GLN A 94 13.59 7.85 -6.12
N PHE A 95 12.47 7.28 -5.68
CA PHE A 95 11.13 7.80 -5.95
C PHE A 95 10.51 8.27 -4.63
N ARG A 96 10.24 9.57 -4.52
CA ARG A 96 9.42 10.15 -3.45
C ARG A 96 8.04 10.45 -4.00
N ILE A 97 7.01 9.86 -3.42
CA ILE A 97 5.66 9.85 -3.98
C ILE A 97 4.69 10.38 -2.94
N GLN A 98 4.17 11.58 -3.14
CA GLN A 98 3.04 12.07 -2.37
C GLN A 98 1.77 11.46 -2.94
N ALA A 99 0.96 10.88 -2.06
CA ALA A 99 -0.23 10.16 -2.45
C ALA A 99 -1.39 10.41 -1.48
N ARG A 100 -2.60 10.27 -2.00
CA ARG A 100 -3.78 10.00 -1.17
C ARG A 100 -3.83 8.50 -0.90
N ALA A 101 -3.95 8.12 0.38
CA ALA A 101 -4.07 6.72 0.78
C ALA A 101 -5.53 6.35 1.09
N PHE A 102 -5.90 5.12 0.75
CA PHE A 102 -7.16 4.48 1.09
C PHE A 102 -6.89 3.17 1.80
N ILE A 103 -7.69 2.85 2.82
CA ILE A 103 -7.64 1.57 3.51
C ILE A 103 -8.85 0.75 3.05
N ILE A 104 -8.58 -0.45 2.55
CA ILE A 104 -9.60 -1.39 2.07
C ILE A 104 -9.64 -2.59 3.02
N PRO A 105 -10.45 -2.51 4.11
CA PRO A 105 -10.62 -3.62 5.03
C PRO A 105 -11.69 -4.61 4.53
N SER A 106 -11.92 -5.67 5.31
CA SER A 106 -13.13 -6.51 5.16
C SER A 106 -14.41 -5.64 5.15
N PRO A 107 -15.41 -5.93 4.29
CA PRO A 107 -16.72 -5.26 4.31
C PRO A 107 -17.45 -5.32 5.65
N SER A 108 -17.16 -6.35 6.46
CA SER A 108 -17.73 -6.51 7.81
C SER A 108 -17.01 -5.70 8.89
N HIS A 109 -15.86 -5.08 8.58
CA HIS A 109 -15.07 -4.35 9.57
C HIS A 109 -15.57 -2.89 9.68
N PRO A 110 -15.71 -2.30 10.89
CA PRO A 110 -16.25 -0.94 11.06
C PRO A 110 -15.50 0.15 10.27
N ALA A 111 -14.18 0.00 10.09
CA ALA A 111 -13.39 0.92 9.27
C ALA A 111 -13.78 0.95 7.78
N HIS A 112 -14.57 -0.01 7.30
CA HIS A 112 -15.08 -0.03 5.92
C HIS A 112 -15.96 1.20 5.64
N GLU A 113 -16.67 1.73 6.64
CA GLU A 113 -17.47 2.95 6.53
C GLU A 113 -16.64 4.20 6.18
N LYS A 114 -15.32 4.16 6.41
CA LYS A 114 -14.40 5.26 6.07
C LYS A 114 -13.83 5.15 4.66
N LEU A 115 -14.11 4.07 3.94
CA LEU A 115 -13.67 3.90 2.55
C LEU A 115 -14.54 4.74 1.62
N ASP A 116 -14.07 5.95 1.32
CA ASP A 116 -14.67 6.82 0.30
C ASP A 116 -13.91 6.70 -1.03
N VAL A 117 -14.42 5.84 -1.92
CA VAL A 117 -13.85 5.67 -3.27
C VAL A 117 -14.02 6.91 -4.14
N GLN A 118 -14.95 7.83 -3.84
CA GLN A 118 -15.18 9.06 -4.60
C GLN A 118 -14.08 10.10 -4.36
N ALA A 119 -13.38 10.00 -3.24
CA ALA A 119 -12.32 10.94 -2.89
C ALA A 119 -11.05 10.81 -3.75
N GLY A 120 -10.89 9.74 -4.52
CA GLY A 120 -9.79 9.51 -5.45
C GLY A 120 -10.29 9.21 -6.87
N LYS A 121 -9.75 9.91 -7.87
CA LYS A 121 -10.21 9.74 -9.26
C LYS A 121 -9.82 8.39 -9.82
N GLY A 122 -8.60 7.95 -9.54
CA GLY A 122 -8.10 6.65 -9.99
C GLY A 122 -8.87 5.50 -9.34
N LEU A 123 -9.13 5.58 -8.03
CA LEU A 123 -9.82 4.53 -7.30
C LEU A 123 -11.30 4.47 -7.72
N TYR A 124 -11.92 5.63 -7.89
CA TYR A 124 -13.27 5.74 -8.45
C TYR A 124 -13.37 5.05 -9.81
N ALA A 125 -12.46 5.37 -10.74
CA ALA A 125 -12.48 4.79 -12.09
C ALA A 125 -12.31 3.26 -12.06
N LEU A 126 -11.38 2.74 -11.24
CA LEU A 126 -11.22 1.28 -11.07
C LEU A 126 -12.53 0.61 -10.63
N VAL A 127 -13.21 1.17 -9.63
CA VAL A 127 -14.41 0.56 -9.05
C VAL A 127 -15.63 0.76 -9.94
N LYS A 128 -15.86 1.97 -10.45
CA LYS A 128 -17.11 2.34 -11.12
C LYS A 128 -17.09 2.09 -12.61
N GLU A 129 -15.94 2.21 -13.27
CA GLU A 129 -15.84 2.06 -14.72
C GLU A 129 -15.29 0.68 -15.07
N ASP A 130 -14.15 0.31 -14.48
CA ASP A 130 -13.52 -1.00 -14.72
C ASP A 130 -14.17 -2.15 -13.94
N LYS A 131 -15.12 -1.84 -13.06
CA LYS A 131 -15.87 -2.80 -12.25
C LYS A 131 -14.98 -3.71 -11.38
N VAL A 132 -13.87 -3.16 -10.89
CA VAL A 132 -13.01 -3.87 -9.93
C VAL A 132 -13.75 -4.02 -8.61
N ASP A 133 -13.94 -5.27 -8.17
CA ASP A 133 -14.40 -5.60 -6.82
C ASP A 133 -13.21 -5.52 -5.85
N LEU A 134 -13.30 -4.62 -4.88
CA LEU A 134 -12.23 -4.38 -3.91
C LEU A 134 -12.10 -5.50 -2.87
N GLU A 135 -13.19 -6.21 -2.56
CA GLU A 135 -13.14 -7.36 -1.66
C GLU A 135 -12.49 -8.55 -2.36
N ASP A 136 -12.83 -8.82 -3.62
CA ASP A 136 -12.17 -9.87 -4.40
C ASP A 136 -10.67 -9.57 -4.54
N LEU A 137 -10.30 -8.33 -4.88
CA LEU A 137 -8.89 -7.91 -4.92
C LEU A 137 -8.19 -8.14 -3.58
N ARG A 138 -8.86 -7.83 -2.45
CA ARG A 138 -8.31 -8.05 -1.10
C ARG A 138 -8.12 -9.54 -0.80
N ARG A 139 -9.11 -10.36 -1.09
CA ARG A 139 -9.07 -11.83 -0.89
C ARG A 139 -8.00 -12.48 -1.76
N ASP A 140 -7.91 -12.10 -3.02
CA ASP A 140 -6.90 -12.63 -3.96
C ASP A 140 -5.49 -12.22 -3.53
N THR A 141 -5.30 -10.96 -3.14
CA THR A 141 -4.01 -10.49 -2.63
C THR A 141 -3.62 -11.25 -1.37
N PHE A 142 -4.53 -11.43 -0.41
CA PHE A 142 -4.28 -12.27 0.77
C PHE A 142 -3.92 -13.71 0.37
N ASN A 143 -4.70 -14.30 -0.55
CA ASN A 143 -4.55 -15.70 -0.94
C ASN A 143 -3.23 -15.98 -1.66
N SER A 144 -2.70 -15.00 -2.39
CA SER A 144 -1.39 -15.07 -3.06
C SER A 144 -0.21 -15.13 -2.09
N MET A 145 -0.40 -14.75 -0.82
CA MET A 145 0.67 -14.74 0.17
C MET A 145 1.00 -16.14 0.69
N SER A 146 2.25 -16.30 1.15
CA SER A 146 2.69 -17.53 1.81
C SER A 146 1.88 -17.79 3.08
N SER A 147 1.73 -19.07 3.44
CA SER A 147 1.00 -19.48 4.65
C SER A 147 1.59 -18.88 5.93
N HIS A 148 2.92 -18.75 5.99
CA HIS A 148 3.62 -18.08 7.10
C HIS A 148 3.30 -16.58 7.19
N MET A 149 3.20 -15.89 6.05
CA MET A 149 2.83 -14.47 6.03
C MET A 149 1.40 -14.29 6.51
N LYS A 150 0.46 -15.12 6.05
CA LYS A 150 -0.95 -15.10 6.49
C LYS A 150 -1.09 -15.26 8.00
N ALA A 151 -0.27 -16.12 8.61
CA ALA A 151 -0.28 -16.33 10.05
C ALA A 151 0.11 -15.09 10.87
N SER A 152 0.81 -14.10 10.26
CA SER A 152 1.16 -12.86 10.95
C SER A 152 -0.06 -12.05 11.40
N TRP A 153 -1.21 -12.20 10.74
CA TRP A 153 -2.46 -11.52 11.10
C TRP A 153 -3.25 -12.23 12.22
N CYS A 154 -2.83 -13.43 12.65
CA CYS A 154 -3.39 -14.09 13.84
C CYS A 154 -2.69 -13.66 15.14
N ARG A 155 -1.61 -12.88 15.05
CA ARG A 155 -0.85 -12.43 16.22
C ARG A 155 -1.66 -11.40 17.03
N PRO A 156 -1.31 -11.20 18.31
CA PRO A 156 -1.83 -10.09 19.11
C PRO A 156 -1.66 -8.73 18.42
N GLN A 157 -2.36 -7.71 18.91
CA GLN A 157 -2.39 -6.40 18.26
C GLN A 157 -0.96 -5.88 17.98
N PRO A 158 -0.61 -5.55 16.73
CA PRO A 158 0.73 -5.10 16.39
C PRO A 158 1.17 -3.86 17.19
N GLY A 159 2.36 -3.92 17.77
CA GLY A 159 2.93 -2.84 18.60
C GLY A 159 2.47 -2.88 20.07
N SER A 160 1.57 -3.78 20.45
CA SER A 160 1.24 -4.01 21.86
C SER A 160 2.37 -4.72 22.61
N VAL A 161 2.36 -4.59 23.94
CA VAL A 161 3.33 -5.28 24.82
C VAL A 161 3.13 -6.79 24.71
N LEU A 162 4.22 -7.50 24.42
CA LEU A 162 4.26 -8.96 24.46
C LEU A 162 4.23 -9.45 25.91
N LYS A 163 3.02 -9.65 26.45
CA LYS A 163 2.83 -10.35 27.72
C LYS A 163 3.41 -11.77 27.58
N GLY A 164 3.97 -12.31 28.66
CA GLY A 164 4.61 -13.63 28.63
C GLY A 164 5.95 -13.73 27.88
N GLY A 165 6.39 -12.66 27.18
CA GLY A 165 7.64 -12.65 26.42
C GLY A 165 7.63 -13.58 25.20
N TYR A 166 8.82 -13.91 24.68
CA TYR A 166 8.94 -14.72 23.47
C TYR A 166 8.44 -16.16 23.62
N GLU A 167 8.32 -16.69 24.84
CA GLU A 167 7.78 -18.03 25.06
C GLU A 167 6.29 -18.12 24.70
N GLU A 168 5.50 -17.09 25.01
CA GLU A 168 4.09 -17.02 24.59
C GLU A 168 3.96 -16.99 23.06
N SER A 169 4.92 -16.38 22.36
CA SER A 169 4.86 -16.29 20.89
C SER A 169 4.98 -17.63 20.17
N LYS A 170 5.53 -18.66 20.84
CA LYS A 170 5.67 -20.01 20.27
C LYS A 170 4.34 -20.74 20.16
N SER A 171 3.30 -20.30 20.86
CA SER A 171 1.96 -20.90 20.76
C SER A 171 1.10 -20.26 19.67
N TRP A 172 1.60 -19.24 18.97
CA TRP A 172 0.85 -18.60 17.89
C TRP A 172 0.86 -19.47 16.63
N PRO A 173 -0.18 -19.35 15.78
CA PRO A 173 -0.18 -20.04 14.50
C PRO A 173 1.07 -19.69 13.67
N GLU A 174 1.78 -20.72 13.20
CA GLU A 174 2.93 -20.53 12.30
C GLU A 174 2.51 -20.41 10.84
N LYS A 175 1.38 -21.04 10.48
CA LYS A 175 0.85 -21.13 9.13
C LYS A 175 -0.66 -20.94 9.17
N VAL A 176 -1.18 -20.29 8.13
CA VAL A 176 -2.61 -20.22 7.83
C VAL A 176 -2.80 -20.67 6.37
N PRO A 177 -3.73 -21.60 6.09
CA PRO A 177 -3.93 -22.12 4.75
C PRO A 177 -4.49 -21.07 3.79
N LYS A 178 -4.59 -21.41 2.51
CA LYS A 178 -5.30 -20.61 1.52
C LYS A 178 -6.81 -20.67 1.75
N ILE A 179 -7.51 -19.70 1.17
CA ILE A 179 -8.97 -19.69 1.14
C ILE A 179 -9.44 -20.96 0.41
N GLY A 180 -10.30 -21.74 1.07
CA GLY A 180 -10.80 -23.03 0.55
C GLY A 180 -9.96 -24.25 0.89
N GLU A 181 -8.77 -24.09 1.48
CA GLU A 181 -7.85 -25.18 1.86
C GLU A 181 -7.83 -25.45 3.38
N ALA A 182 -8.76 -24.88 4.15
CA ALA A 182 -8.85 -25.11 5.60
C ALA A 182 -9.52 -26.46 5.90
N GLU A 183 -8.79 -27.37 6.55
CA GLU A 183 -9.27 -28.72 6.86
C GLU A 183 -9.84 -28.82 8.28
N THR A 184 -9.17 -28.19 9.24
CA THR A 184 -9.55 -28.24 10.65
C THR A 184 -10.39 -27.03 11.08
N ASP A 185 -11.09 -27.13 12.20
CA ASP A 185 -11.83 -25.98 12.75
C ASP A 185 -10.88 -24.88 13.26
N GLU A 186 -9.68 -25.26 13.70
CA GLU A 186 -8.62 -24.31 14.03
C GLU A 186 -8.12 -23.56 12.79
N ASP A 187 -7.92 -24.24 11.66
CA ASP A 187 -7.57 -23.62 10.39
C ASP A 187 -8.63 -22.60 9.94
N LYS A 188 -9.90 -22.98 10.00
CA LYS A 188 -11.01 -22.09 9.64
C LYS A 188 -11.03 -20.84 10.51
N LYS A 189 -10.88 -21.01 11.83
CA LYS A 189 -10.83 -19.91 12.79
C LYS A 189 -9.63 -18.99 12.55
N ASN A 190 -8.45 -19.56 12.32
CA ASN A 190 -7.23 -18.80 12.06
C ASN A 190 -7.32 -18.07 10.71
N LEU A 191 -7.88 -18.70 9.68
CA LEU A 191 -8.12 -18.09 8.38
C LEU A 191 -9.10 -16.92 8.47
N GLU A 192 -10.22 -17.10 9.18
CA GLU A 192 -11.21 -16.04 9.41
C GLU A 192 -10.59 -14.85 10.16
N MET A 193 -9.84 -15.12 11.23
CA MET A 193 -9.13 -14.09 11.99
C MET A 193 -8.10 -13.35 11.14
N ALA A 194 -7.24 -14.09 10.43
CA ALA A 194 -6.21 -13.50 9.59
C ALA A 194 -6.82 -12.64 8.48
N LEU A 195 -7.84 -13.14 7.80
CA LEU A 195 -8.53 -12.42 6.74
C LEU A 195 -9.29 -11.22 7.28
N GLY A 196 -9.90 -11.30 8.47
CA GLY A 196 -10.58 -10.17 9.12
C GLY A 196 -9.63 -9.02 9.48
N ASN A 197 -8.40 -9.35 9.88
CA ASN A 197 -7.36 -8.36 10.19
C ASN A 197 -6.61 -7.86 8.95
N PHE A 198 -6.73 -8.54 7.80
CA PHE A 198 -6.07 -8.18 6.56
C PHE A 198 -6.77 -7.03 5.84
N ALA A 199 -6.00 -5.99 5.49
CA ALA A 199 -6.46 -4.87 4.67
C ALA A 199 -5.47 -4.53 3.56
N LEU A 200 -5.97 -3.97 2.46
CA LEU A 200 -5.12 -3.32 1.47
C LEU A 200 -4.91 -1.84 1.81
N VAL A 201 -3.77 -1.32 1.38
CA VAL A 201 -3.50 0.11 1.32
C VAL A 201 -3.40 0.47 -0.16
N ALA A 202 -4.35 1.23 -0.67
CA ALA A 202 -4.30 1.78 -2.02
C ALA A 202 -3.72 3.19 -1.97
N LEU A 203 -2.72 3.47 -2.79
CA LEU A 203 -2.05 4.76 -2.85
C LEU A 203 -2.28 5.35 -4.24
N GLU A 204 -2.90 6.52 -4.29
CA GLU A 204 -3.12 7.27 -5.52
C GLU A 204 -2.12 8.44 -5.59
N PRO A 205 -1.05 8.35 -6.42
CA PRO A 205 -0.02 9.38 -6.53
C PRO A 205 -0.55 10.72 -7.04
N GLU A 206 -0.03 11.79 -6.48
CA GLU A 206 -0.34 13.18 -6.86
C GLU A 206 0.91 13.97 -7.24
N GLU A 207 2.04 13.65 -6.59
CA GLU A 207 3.34 14.22 -6.92
C GLU A 207 4.40 13.13 -6.81
N VAL A 208 5.35 13.13 -7.75
CA VAL A 208 6.50 12.24 -7.76
C VAL A 208 7.78 13.04 -7.95
N ASP A 209 8.70 12.95 -7.01
CA ASP A 209 10.06 13.46 -7.09
C ASP A 209 11.01 12.29 -7.33
N TYR A 210 11.57 12.23 -8.54
CA TYR A 210 12.39 11.14 -9.04
C TYR A 210 13.84 11.60 -9.21
N VAL A 211 14.75 10.93 -8.51
CA VAL A 211 16.20 11.21 -8.51
C VAL A 211 16.96 10.02 -9.09
N GLU A 212 17.90 10.30 -9.99
CA GLU A 212 18.85 9.35 -10.57
C GLU A 212 20.27 9.74 -10.15
N LEU A 213 20.87 8.99 -9.22
CA LEU A 213 22.24 9.20 -8.72
C LEU A 213 23.26 8.25 -9.34
N GLY A 214 22.82 7.28 -10.16
CA GLY A 214 23.70 6.32 -10.84
C GLY A 214 24.39 6.87 -12.10
N ILE A 215 24.16 8.14 -12.45
CA ILE A 215 24.62 8.77 -13.70
C ILE A 215 25.28 10.13 -13.43
N VAL A 216 26.16 10.57 -14.32
CA VAL A 216 26.87 11.86 -14.20
C VAL A 216 26.62 12.74 -15.45
N PRO A 217 26.14 13.99 -15.30
CA PRO A 217 25.66 14.58 -14.05
C PRO A 217 24.38 13.88 -13.54
N ASN A 218 24.18 13.90 -12.22
CA ASN A 218 22.95 13.41 -11.59
C ASN A 218 21.73 14.10 -12.20
N ARG A 219 20.57 13.43 -12.17
CA ARG A 219 19.31 13.99 -12.69
C ARG A 219 18.23 13.94 -11.62
N ARG A 220 17.36 14.94 -11.64
CA ARG A 220 16.18 14.98 -10.80
C ARG A 220 15.01 15.61 -11.56
N ARG A 221 13.86 14.96 -11.47
CA ARG A 221 12.61 15.37 -12.12
C ARG A 221 11.49 15.38 -11.11
N ARG A 222 10.67 16.41 -11.16
CA ARG A 222 9.44 16.53 -10.39
C ARG A 222 8.25 16.39 -11.32
N PHE A 223 7.33 15.50 -10.96
CA PHE A 223 6.09 15.24 -11.68
C PHE A 223 4.93 15.65 -10.78
N VAL A 224 4.04 16.50 -11.27
CA VAL A 224 2.86 16.96 -10.51
C VAL A 224 1.60 16.69 -11.32
N ARG A 225 0.63 16.03 -10.71
CA ARG A 225 -0.65 15.72 -11.34
C ARG A 225 -1.59 16.93 -11.29
N LYS A 226 -2.11 17.33 -12.45
CA LYS A 226 -3.14 18.37 -12.61
C LYS A 226 -4.36 17.74 -13.27
N GLY A 227 -5.27 17.23 -12.45
CA GLY A 227 -6.41 16.45 -12.95
C GLY A 227 -5.95 15.09 -13.47
N GLU A 228 -6.04 14.88 -14.78
CA GLU A 228 -5.57 13.65 -15.46
C GLU A 228 -4.25 13.83 -16.20
N ASP A 229 -3.70 15.06 -16.21
CA ASP A 229 -2.43 15.35 -16.83
C ASP A 229 -1.31 15.37 -15.80
N TRP A 230 -0.09 15.05 -16.24
CA TRP A 230 1.11 15.17 -15.43
C TRP A 230 2.05 16.19 -16.05
N THR A 231 2.43 17.20 -15.27
CA THR A 231 3.49 18.14 -15.66
C THR A 231 4.83 17.63 -15.15
N GLU A 232 5.88 17.72 -15.97
CA GLU A 232 7.24 17.31 -15.65
C GLU A 232 8.16 18.54 -15.64
N GLU A 233 8.94 18.68 -14.57
CA GLU A 233 9.93 19.74 -14.40
C GLU A 233 11.29 19.13 -14.07
N TYR A 234 12.34 19.59 -14.75
CA TYR A 234 13.72 19.27 -14.38
C TYR A 234 14.16 20.19 -13.25
N VAL A 235 14.66 19.61 -12.16
CA VAL A 235 15.10 20.36 -10.99
C VAL A 235 16.54 19.99 -10.66
N VAL A 236 17.22 20.85 -9.90
CA VAL A 236 18.59 20.59 -9.47
C VAL A 236 18.59 19.36 -8.54
N PRO A 237 19.46 18.36 -8.77
CA PRO A 237 19.60 17.18 -7.91
C PRO A 237 19.82 17.52 -6.44
#